data_AF-A0A8T5IEF5-F1
#
_entry.id   AF-A0A8T5IEF5-F1
#
_cell.length_a   1.000
_cell.length_b   1.000
_cell.length_c   1.000
_cell.angle_alpha   90.00
_cell.angle_beta   90.00
_cell.angle_gamma   90.00
#
_symmetry.space_group_name_H-M   'P 1'
#
loop_
_entity.id
_entity.type
_entity.pdbx_description
1 polymer ?
#
loop_
_entity_poly.entity_id
_entity_poly.type
_entity_poly.pdbx_seq_one_letter_code
_entity_poly.pdbx_strand_id
1 'polypeptide(L)'
;RYVKLPAFGKAPSHPIMYNPSKIDSAKAARITAALLSLNDSPEGKEILSNVLNTPGLVETNAEDHLGSYGGLVQNVPGISTYFNDKYGIEN
;
A
#
# COMPACT_ATOMS: atom_id res chain seq x y z
N ARG A 1 -23.45 6.74 25.88
CA ARG A 1 -22.76 5.42 26.01
C ARG A 1 -21.66 5.38 24.96
N TYR A 2 -20.39 5.30 25.37
CA TYR A 2 -19.27 5.17 24.43
C TYR A 2 -19.18 3.71 24.00
N VAL A 3 -19.29 3.44 22.70
CA VAL A 3 -19.04 2.11 22.11
C VAL A 3 -17.66 2.20 21.50
N LYS A 4 -16.70 1.46 22.07
CA LYS A 4 -15.35 1.38 21.52
C LYS A 4 -15.44 0.62 20.21
N LEU A 5 -15.19 1.30 19.09
CA LEU A 5 -15.10 0.64 17.80
C LEU A 5 -13.97 -0.40 17.87
N PRO A 6 -14.12 -1.55 17.18
CA PRO A 6 -13.02 -2.48 16.98
C PRO A 6 -11.78 -1.71 16.54
N ALA A 7 -10.60 -2.15 16.99
CA ALA A 7 -9.37 -1.54 16.53
C ALA A 7 -9.38 -1.54 14.99
N PHE A 8 -9.36 -0.35 14.40
CA PHE A 8 -9.08 -0.20 12.98
C PHE A 8 -7.74 -0.91 12.75
N GLY A 9 -7.70 -1.85 11.82
CA GLY A 9 -6.48 -2.59 11.48
C GLY A 9 -5.33 -1.60 11.23
N LYS A 10 -4.09 -2.06 11.34
CA LYS A 10 -2.95 -1.18 11.08
C LYS A 10 -3.06 -0.67 9.65
N ALA A 11 -3.13 0.65 9.50
CA ALA A 11 -3.07 1.25 8.19
C ALA A 11 -1.74 0.82 7.53
N PRO A 12 -1.79 0.39 6.26
CA PRO A 12 -0.58 0.09 5.52
C PRO A 12 0.33 1.32 5.45
N SER A 13 1.64 1.06 5.30
CA SER A 13 2.69 2.09 5.23
C SER A 13 2.69 2.82 3.88
N HIS A 14 3.86 3.29 3.44
CA HIS A 14 4.15 3.92 2.16
C HIS A 14 4.13 2.88 1.01
N PRO A 15 3.20 2.97 0.05
CA PRO A 15 3.20 2.12 -1.13
C PRO A 15 4.14 2.69 -2.21
N ILE A 16 4.83 1.80 -2.93
CA ILE A 16 5.48 2.11 -4.20
C ILE A 16 4.64 1.46 -5.29
N MET A 17 4.13 2.25 -6.23
CA MET A 17 3.26 1.80 -7.30
C MET A 17 3.84 2.22 -8.65
N TYR A 18 3.64 1.40 -9.68
CA TYR A 18 4.02 1.71 -11.04
C TYR A 18 2.78 1.89 -11.93
N ASN A 19 2.94 2.63 -13.03
CA ASN A 19 1.87 2.80 -14.02
C ASN A 19 2.01 1.75 -15.14
N PRO A 20 1.09 0.77 -15.25
CA PRO A 20 1.18 -0.30 -16.26
C PRO A 20 1.01 0.20 -17.70
N SER A 21 0.45 1.40 -17.92
CA SER A 21 0.37 2.00 -19.26
C SER A 21 1.70 2.60 -19.75
N LYS A 22 2.67 2.75 -18.85
CA LYS A 22 3.99 3.37 -19.12
C LYS A 22 5.16 2.45 -18.84
N ILE A 23 4.97 1.45 -18.00
CA ILE A 23 5.98 0.47 -17.61
C ILE A 23 5.43 -0.91 -17.96
N ASP A 24 6.12 -1.58 -18.88
CA ASP A 24 5.83 -2.96 -19.24
C ASP A 24 6.18 -3.94 -18.10
N SER A 25 5.61 -5.15 -18.13
CA SER A 25 5.75 -6.14 -17.07
C SER A 25 7.20 -6.57 -16.83
N ALA A 26 8.02 -6.68 -17.87
CA ALA A 26 9.42 -7.06 -17.73
C ALA A 26 10.23 -5.97 -17.03
N LYS A 27 9.97 -4.70 -17.36
CA LYS A 27 10.59 -3.54 -16.70
C LYS A 27 10.11 -3.41 -15.26
N ALA A 28 8.81 -3.57 -15.00
CA ALA A 28 8.26 -3.58 -13.65
C ALA A 28 8.96 -4.64 -12.79
N ALA A 29 9.06 -5.88 -13.27
CA ALA A 29 9.74 -6.96 -12.56
C ALA A 29 11.21 -6.65 -12.25
N ARG A 30 11.95 -6.05 -13.19
CA ARG A 30 13.35 -5.64 -12.96
C ARG A 30 13.47 -4.53 -11.91
N ILE A 31 12.59 -3.53 -11.95
CA ILE A 31 12.57 -2.46 -10.96
C ILE A 31 12.22 -3.03 -9.58
N THR A 32 11.21 -3.89 -9.48
CA THR A 32 10.82 -4.55 -8.23
C THR A 32 11.99 -5.37 -7.67
N ALA A 33 12.62 -6.21 -8.49
CA ALA A 33 13.77 -7.01 -8.05
C ALA A 33 14.93 -6.13 -7.55
N ALA A 34 15.24 -5.04 -8.26
CA ALA A 34 16.29 -4.11 -7.84
C ALA A 34 15.96 -3.44 -6.49
N LEU A 35 14.71 -2.99 -6.30
CA LEU A 35 14.26 -2.41 -5.04
C LEU A 35 14.29 -3.41 -3.89
N LEU A 36 13.88 -4.66 -4.12
CA LEU A 36 13.94 -5.71 -3.10
C LEU A 36 15.37 -6.06 -2.71
N SER A 37 16.32 -6.01 -3.65
CA SER A 37 17.73 -6.30 -3.37
C SER A 37 18.37 -5.33 -2.36
N LEU A 38 17.78 -4.14 -2.16
CA LEU A 38 18.22 -3.21 -1.12
C LEU A 38 18.02 -3.76 0.30
N ASN A 39 17.12 -4.73 0.48
CA ASN A 39 16.94 -5.39 1.77
C ASN A 39 18.13 -6.26 2.18
N ASP A 40 18.96 -6.67 1.21
CA ASP A 40 19.93 -7.75 1.39
C ASP A 40 21.32 -7.26 1.83
N SER A 41 21.60 -5.95 1.77
CA SER A 41 22.88 -5.38 2.19
C SER A 41 22.75 -4.28 3.24
N PRO A 42 23.78 -4.08 4.10
CA PRO A 42 23.82 -2.94 5.02
C PRO A 42 23.68 -1.59 4.31
N GLU A 43 24.37 -1.40 3.20
CA GLU A 43 24.32 -0.17 2.41
C GLU A 43 22.93 0.03 1.80
N GLY A 44 22.28 -1.05 1.34
CA GLY A 44 20.91 -1.02 0.84
C GLY A 44 19.93 -0.58 1.92
N LYS A 45 20.06 -1.11 3.14
CA LYS A 45 19.25 -0.69 4.30
C LYS A 45 19.47 0.76 4.70
N GLU A 46 20.70 1.27 4.58
CA GLU A 46 20.97 2.70 4.79
C GLU A 46 20.24 3.55 3.74
N ILE A 47 20.23 3.15 2.47
CA ILE A 47 19.47 3.84 1.42
C ILE A 47 17.97 3.81 1.74
N LEU A 48 17.42 2.65 2.11
CA LEU A 48 16.01 2.51 2.47
C LEU A 48 15.62 3.42 3.65
N SER A 49 16.47 3.49 4.67
CA SER A 49 16.26 4.36 5.83
C SER A 49 16.39 5.85 5.48
N ASN A 50 17.44 6.23 4.76
CA ASN A 50 17.78 7.65 4.53
C ASN A 50 16.95 8.30 3.42
N VAL A 51 16.53 7.53 2.42
CA VAL A 51 15.80 8.05 1.25
C VAL A 51 14.31 7.74 1.35
N LEU A 52 13.97 6.50 1.70
CA LEU A 52 12.58 6.04 1.70
C LEU A 52 11.96 6.02 3.11
N ASN A 53 12.73 6.35 4.14
CA ASN A 53 12.29 6.36 5.54
C ASN A 53 11.60 5.04 5.93
N THR A 54 12.12 3.93 5.44
CA THR A 54 11.58 2.58 5.69
C THR A 54 12.71 1.62 6.05
N PRO A 55 12.51 0.69 6.99
CA PRO A 55 13.51 -0.32 7.32
C PRO A 55 13.65 -1.43 6.25
N GLY A 56 12.72 -1.50 5.30
CA GLY A 56 12.65 -2.58 4.31
C GLY A 56 11.53 -2.38 3.30
N LEU A 57 11.55 -3.20 2.24
CA LEU A 57 10.50 -3.30 1.23
C LEU A 57 9.99 -4.75 1.12
N VAL A 58 8.73 -4.92 0.76
CA VAL A 58 8.13 -6.23 0.46
C VAL A 58 7.30 -6.11 -0.80
N GLU A 59 7.39 -7.08 -1.69
CA GLU A 59 6.51 -7.16 -2.85
C GLU A 59 5.14 -7.69 -2.42
N THR A 60 4.09 -6.98 -2.84
CA THR A 60 2.71 -7.30 -2.51
C THR A 60 1.78 -6.71 -3.58
N ASN A 61 0.54 -7.17 -3.63
CA ASN A 61 -0.51 -6.58 -4.46
C ASN A 61 -1.48 -5.77 -3.58
N ALA A 62 -2.40 -5.04 -4.19
CA ALA A 62 -3.33 -4.18 -3.45
C ALA A 62 -4.28 -4.99 -2.53
N GLU A 63 -4.67 -6.19 -2.94
CA GLU A 63 -5.58 -7.05 -2.17
C GLU A 63 -4.90 -7.56 -0.89
N ASP A 64 -3.68 -8.07 -1.00
CA ASP A 64 -2.89 -8.56 0.13
C ASP A 64 -2.41 -7.43 1.05
N HIS A 65 -2.00 -6.29 0.47
CA HIS A 65 -1.51 -5.14 1.25
C HIS A 65 -2.61 -4.46 2.05
N LEU A 66 -3.80 -4.31 1.46
CA LEU A 66 -4.95 -3.72 2.14
C LEU A 66 -5.66 -4.74 3.02
N GLY A 67 -5.67 -6.02 2.64
CA GLY A 67 -6.22 -7.13 3.42
C GLY A 67 -7.49 -6.78 4.19
N SER A 68 -7.49 -7.05 5.49
CA SER A 68 -8.60 -6.72 6.38
C SER A 68 -8.78 -5.21 6.61
N TYR A 69 -7.74 -4.39 6.45
CA TYR A 69 -7.85 -2.93 6.53
C TYR A 69 -8.76 -2.38 5.44
N GLY A 70 -8.69 -2.91 4.21
CA GLY A 70 -9.58 -2.54 3.11
C GLY A 70 -11.07 -2.73 3.44
N GLY A 71 -11.41 -3.85 4.09
CA GLY A 71 -12.77 -4.10 4.58
C GLY A 71 -13.18 -3.19 5.74
N LEU A 72 -12.23 -2.79 6.60
CA LEU A 72 -12.52 -1.87 7.71
C LEU A 72 -12.74 -0.43 7.26
N VAL A 73 -12.10 0.01 6.18
CA VAL A 73 -12.29 1.36 5.61
C VAL A 73 -13.74 1.59 5.20
N GLN A 74 -14.46 0.55 4.74
CA GLN A 74 -15.89 0.65 4.41
C GLN A 74 -16.78 1.00 5.61
N ASN A 75 -16.33 0.75 6.84
CA ASN A 75 -17.06 1.08 8.06
C ASN A 75 -16.86 2.53 8.52
N VAL A 76 -16.02 3.31 7.83
CA VAL A 76 -15.87 4.74 8.11
C VAL A 76 -17.16 5.48 7.73
N PRO A 77 -17.81 6.22 8.63
CA PRO A 77 -19.03 6.95 8.31
C PRO A 77 -18.84 7.90 7.12
N GLY A 78 -19.76 7.84 6.15
CA GLY A 78 -19.73 8.68 4.94
C GLY A 78 -18.77 8.22 3.84
N ILE A 79 -18.01 7.13 4.04
CA ILE A 79 -17.04 6.65 3.04
C ILE A 79 -17.70 6.13 1.76
N SER A 80 -18.85 5.47 1.87
CA SER A 80 -19.61 4.98 0.71
C SER A 80 -20.12 6.15 -0.14
N THR A 81 -20.69 7.18 0.50
CA THR A 81 -21.10 8.41 -0.20
C THR A 81 -19.92 9.08 -0.91
N TYR A 82 -18.77 9.21 -0.23
CA TYR A 82 -17.56 9.76 -0.84
C TYR A 82 -17.08 8.97 -2.08
N PHE A 83 -17.07 7.63 -2.01
CA PHE A 83 -16.65 6.80 -3.13
C PHE A 83 -17.65 6.85 -4.29
N ASN A 84 -18.95 6.84 -4.01
CA ASN A 84 -20.00 6.96 -5.02
C ASN A 84 -19.90 8.31 -5.75
N ASP A 85 -19.76 9.41 -5.02
CA ASP A 85 -19.66 10.76 -5.60
C ASP A 85 -18.39 10.94 -6.44
N LYS A 86 -17.26 10.38 -5.98
CA LYS A 86 -15.95 10.59 -6.61
C LYS A 86 -15.70 9.68 -7.81
N TYR A 87 -16.16 8.43 -7.75
CA TYR A 87 -15.82 7.41 -8.73
C TYR A 87 -17.03 6.85 -9.49
N GLY A 88 -18.25 7.29 -9.15
CA GLY A 88 -19.47 6.81 -9.80
C GLY A 88 -19.70 5.32 -9.61
N ILE A 89 -19.21 4.76 -8.49
CA ILE A 89 -19.41 3.34 -8.17
C ILE A 89 -20.85 3.22 -7.66
N GLU A 90 -21.77 2.84 -8.55
CA GLU A 90 -23.13 2.48 -8.16
C GLU A 90 -23.11 1.09 -7.52
N ASN A 91 -23.74 0.98 -6.35
CA ASN A 91 -23.89 -0.30 -5.65
C ASN A 91 -24.82 -1.26 -6.40
#